data_AF-A0A1F4C607-F1
#
_entry.id   AF-A0A1F4C607-F1
#
_cell.length_a   1.000
_cell.length_b   1.000
_cell.length_c   1.000
_cell.angle_alpha   90.00
_cell.angle_beta   90.00
_cell.angle_gamma   90.00
#
_symmetry.space_group_name_H-M   'P 1'
#
loop_
_entity.id
_entity.type
_entity.pdbx_description
1 polymer ?
#
loop_
_entity_poly.entity_id
_entity_poly.type
_entity_poly.pdbx_seq_one_letter_code
_entity_poly.pdbx_strand_id
1 'polypeptide(L)'
;MKAIYLMMSIGALLMNGYGQATETDSCPVQGEAIQWIADYCMFKLETDDEIAVSDCIADEIKISFKSHCIAKARYKRALCELTIRAETTQGPRVASASYGIHDVFIAAAAYSDR
;
A
#
# COMPACT_ATOMS: atom_id res chain seq x y z
N MET A 1 34.73 -34.90 -30.29
CA MET A 1 33.95 -34.59 -29.07
C MET A 1 34.63 -33.44 -28.34
N LYS A 2 34.31 -32.17 -28.64
CA LYS A 2 34.76 -30.94 -27.94
C LYS A 2 34.24 -29.71 -28.71
N ALA A 3 32.93 -29.51 -28.80
CA ALA A 3 32.38 -28.35 -29.53
C ALA A 3 30.93 -27.99 -29.19
N ILE A 4 30.45 -28.19 -27.95
CA ILE A 4 29.03 -27.91 -27.62
C ILE A 4 28.84 -27.07 -26.34
N TYR A 5 29.85 -26.87 -25.51
CA TYR A 5 29.68 -26.27 -24.17
C TYR A 5 29.84 -24.73 -24.06
N LEU A 6 29.75 -23.96 -25.15
CA LEU A 6 30.09 -22.53 -25.13
C LEU A 6 28.93 -21.56 -25.46
N MET A 7 27.68 -21.98 -25.23
CA MET A 7 26.49 -21.15 -25.52
C MET A 7 25.60 -20.87 -24.28
N MET A 8 26.04 -21.20 -23.07
CA MET A 8 25.27 -20.96 -21.82
C MET A 8 25.95 -19.93 -20.90
N SER A 9 26.32 -18.75 -21.40
CA SER A 9 26.94 -17.71 -20.54
C SER A 9 26.59 -16.25 -20.86
N ILE A 10 25.60 -15.95 -21.71
CA ILE A 10 25.24 -14.57 -22.07
C ILE A 10 23.75 -14.28 -21.81
N GLY A 11 23.23 -14.70 -20.65
CA GLY A 11 21.81 -14.53 -20.30
C GLY A 11 21.53 -13.79 -18.98
N ALA A 12 22.54 -13.28 -18.28
CA ALA A 12 22.42 -12.85 -16.88
C ALA A 12 22.52 -11.32 -16.63
N LEU A 13 22.38 -10.46 -17.64
CA LEU A 13 22.75 -9.04 -17.53
C LEU A 13 21.66 -8.00 -17.84
N LEU A 14 20.39 -8.38 -17.98
CA LEU A 14 19.29 -7.43 -18.27
C LEU A 14 18.25 -7.29 -17.15
N MET A 15 18.61 -7.55 -15.90
CA MET A 15 17.76 -7.24 -14.73
C MET A 15 18.31 -6.02 -13.98
N ASN A 16 18.66 -4.95 -14.71
CA ASN A 16 19.12 -3.69 -14.13
C ASN A 16 18.02 -2.63 -14.25
N GLY A 17 17.33 -2.41 -13.13
CA GLY A 17 16.95 -1.06 -12.71
C GLY A 17 15.69 -0.45 -13.31
N TYR A 18 14.51 -0.96 -12.95
CA TYR A 18 13.40 -0.05 -12.68
C TYR A 18 13.63 0.57 -11.31
N GLY A 19 14.57 1.52 -11.22
CA GLY A 19 14.67 2.40 -10.08
C GLY A 19 13.49 3.36 -10.15
N GLN A 20 12.43 3.10 -9.38
CA GLN A 20 11.47 4.15 -9.11
C GLN A 20 12.23 5.29 -8.43
N ALA A 21 12.09 6.49 -8.99
CA ALA A 21 12.65 7.69 -8.43
C ALA A 21 12.13 7.83 -6.99
N THR A 22 12.99 7.56 -6.04
CA THR A 22 12.73 7.79 -4.63
C THR A 22 12.63 9.29 -4.44
N GLU A 23 11.42 9.81 -4.31
CA GLU A 23 11.21 11.10 -3.63
C GLU A 23 11.65 10.89 -2.17
N THR A 24 12.96 11.03 -1.94
CA THR A 24 13.62 10.97 -0.64
C THR A 24 13.35 12.26 0.12
N ASP A 25 12.09 12.54 0.39
CA ASP A 25 11.69 13.23 1.61
C ASP A 25 10.95 12.19 2.42
N SER A 26 11.53 11.84 3.57
CA SER A 26 11.13 10.76 4.49
C SER A 26 9.62 10.72 4.75
N CYS A 27 8.84 10.12 3.85
CA CYS A 27 7.43 9.91 4.09
C CYS A 27 7.29 8.76 5.09
N PRO A 28 6.68 8.96 6.27
CA PRO A 28 6.56 7.91 7.28
C PRO A 28 5.63 6.77 6.84
N VAL A 29 4.87 6.98 5.77
CA VAL A 29 4.02 5.96 5.16
C VAL A 29 4.82 5.21 4.11
N GLN A 30 4.98 3.90 4.26
CA GLN A 30 5.63 3.03 3.28
C GLN A 30 4.68 2.66 2.13
N GLY A 31 5.21 2.14 1.02
CA GLY A 31 4.41 1.73 -0.16
C GLY A 31 4.02 2.88 -1.10
N GLU A 32 3.41 2.53 -2.23
CA GLU A 32 2.99 3.49 -3.25
C GLU A 32 1.58 4.02 -3.00
N ALA A 33 1.28 5.23 -3.46
CA ALA A 33 -0.04 5.84 -3.28
C ALA A 33 -1.17 4.96 -3.84
N ILE A 34 -0.93 4.29 -4.97
CA ILE A 34 -1.90 3.40 -5.61
C ILE A 34 -2.25 2.18 -4.74
N GLN A 35 -1.29 1.64 -3.99
CA GLN A 35 -1.53 0.50 -3.09
C GLN A 35 -2.51 0.91 -2.00
N TRP A 36 -2.27 2.07 -1.36
CA TRP A 36 -3.17 2.60 -0.33
C TRP A 36 -4.57 2.96 -0.86
N ILE A 37 -4.67 3.40 -2.11
CA ILE A 37 -5.97 3.65 -2.77
C ILE A 37 -6.73 2.33 -2.96
N ALA A 38 -6.05 1.29 -3.46
CA ALA A 38 -6.65 -0.02 -3.66
C ALA A 38 -7.14 -0.61 -2.33
N ASP A 39 -6.30 -0.60 -1.30
CA ASP A 39 -6.65 -1.05 0.06
C ASP A 39 -7.86 -0.29 0.62
N TYR A 40 -7.88 1.04 0.45
CA TYR A 40 -9.00 1.89 0.86
C TYR A 40 -10.31 1.47 0.15
N CYS A 41 -10.27 1.25 -1.15
CA CYS A 41 -11.45 0.86 -1.92
C CYS A 41 -11.95 -0.55 -1.57
N MET A 42 -11.04 -1.51 -1.40
CA MET A 42 -11.36 -2.87 -0.95
C MET A 42 -12.01 -2.86 0.43
N PHE A 43 -11.43 -2.11 1.38
CA PHE A 43 -12.01 -1.98 2.71
C PHE A 43 -13.39 -1.30 2.67
N LYS A 44 -13.52 -0.21 1.92
CA LYS A 44 -14.76 0.58 1.82
C LYS A 44 -15.91 -0.21 1.19
N LEU A 45 -15.61 -1.08 0.23
CA LEU A 45 -16.59 -1.92 -0.46
C LEU A 45 -16.73 -3.33 0.16
N GLU A 46 -15.98 -3.61 1.24
CA GLU A 46 -15.95 -4.90 1.92
C GLU A 46 -15.72 -6.09 0.96
N THR A 47 -14.80 -5.92 0.02
CA THR A 47 -14.47 -6.92 -1.01
C THR A 47 -12.96 -7.07 -1.16
N ASP A 48 -12.55 -8.29 -1.51
CA ASP A 48 -11.15 -8.65 -1.86
C ASP A 48 -10.97 -8.78 -3.38
N ASP A 49 -12.00 -8.47 -4.17
CA ASP A 49 -11.96 -8.52 -5.63
C ASP A 49 -11.51 -7.17 -6.22
N GLU A 50 -10.29 -7.15 -6.77
CA GLU A 50 -9.70 -5.99 -7.45
C GLU A 50 -10.56 -5.47 -8.61
N ILE A 51 -11.34 -6.34 -9.27
CA ILE A 51 -12.24 -5.96 -10.37
C ILE A 51 -13.45 -5.21 -9.82
N ALA A 52 -14.01 -5.68 -8.70
CA ALA A 52 -15.17 -5.08 -8.06
C ALA A 52 -14.89 -3.65 -7.55
N VAL A 53 -13.62 -3.33 -7.25
CA VAL A 53 -13.20 -2.01 -6.78
C VAL A 53 -12.67 -1.08 -7.89
N SER A 54 -12.65 -1.53 -9.14
CA SER A 54 -12.05 -0.79 -10.26
C SER A 54 -12.61 0.63 -10.43
N ASP A 55 -13.94 0.79 -10.33
CA ASP A 55 -14.59 2.12 -10.40
C ASP A 55 -14.17 3.03 -9.25
N CYS A 56 -14.07 2.49 -8.03
CA CYS A 56 -13.60 3.25 -6.86
C CYS A 56 -12.14 3.71 -7.06
N ILE A 57 -11.26 2.81 -7.50
CA ILE A 57 -9.85 3.14 -7.78
C ILE A 57 -9.76 4.22 -8.86
N ALA A 58 -10.52 4.07 -9.95
CA ALA A 58 -10.55 5.02 -11.04
C ALA A 58 -10.98 6.42 -10.58
N ASP A 59 -11.93 6.51 -9.65
CA ASP A 59 -12.37 7.78 -9.08
C ASP A 59 -11.36 8.39 -8.11
N GLU A 60 -10.76 7.58 -7.24
CA GLU A 60 -9.79 8.05 -6.24
C GLU A 60 -8.46 8.49 -6.89
N ILE A 61 -8.00 7.85 -7.97
CA ILE A 61 -6.79 8.27 -8.71
C ILE A 61 -6.95 9.66 -9.34
N LYS A 62 -8.17 10.08 -9.68
CA LYS A 62 -8.41 11.42 -10.27
C LYS A 62 -8.16 12.54 -9.25
N ILE A 63 -8.08 12.22 -7.95
CA ILE A 63 -7.84 13.21 -6.90
C ILE A 63 -6.37 13.64 -6.96
N SER A 64 -6.14 14.89 -7.37
CA SER A 64 -4.80 15.47 -7.39
C SER A 64 -4.34 15.85 -5.98
N PHE A 65 -3.13 15.42 -5.62
CA PHE A 65 -2.47 15.81 -4.37
C PHE A 65 -1.25 16.69 -4.65
N LYS A 66 -0.91 17.56 -3.69
CA LYS A 66 0.28 18.42 -3.78
C LYS A 66 1.58 17.62 -3.74
N SER A 67 1.57 16.41 -3.17
CA SER A 67 2.70 15.48 -3.14
C SER A 67 2.23 14.04 -2.96
N HIS A 68 3.09 13.08 -3.30
CA HIS A 68 2.84 11.65 -3.10
C HIS A 68 2.67 11.29 -1.62
N CYS A 69 3.44 11.92 -0.73
CA CYS A 69 3.33 11.65 0.70
C CYS A 69 1.97 12.08 1.28
N ILE A 70 1.41 13.21 0.82
CA ILE A 70 0.07 13.67 1.24
C ILE A 70 -0.99 12.66 0.81
N ALA A 71 -0.91 12.12 -0.41
CA ALA A 71 -1.82 11.09 -0.89
C ALA A 71 -1.75 9.84 0.01
N LYS A 72 -0.55 9.32 0.24
CA LYS A 72 -0.31 8.15 1.10
C LYS A 72 -0.82 8.34 2.53
N ALA A 73 -0.50 9.49 3.15
CA ALA A 73 -0.95 9.82 4.49
C ALA A 73 -2.47 9.93 4.60
N ARG A 74 -3.13 10.50 3.58
CA ARG A 74 -4.60 10.58 3.52
C ARG A 74 -5.23 9.19 3.53
N TYR A 75 -4.82 8.31 2.63
CA TYR A 75 -5.44 6.99 2.51
C TYR A 75 -5.13 6.09 3.70
N LYS A 76 -3.89 6.11 4.23
CA LYS A 76 -3.56 5.41 5.49
C LYS A 76 -4.43 5.88 6.65
N ARG A 77 -4.65 7.19 6.78
CA ARG A 77 -5.54 7.76 7.81
C ARG A 77 -7.00 7.32 7.60
N ALA A 78 -7.50 7.40 6.37
CA ALA A 78 -8.87 7.01 6.05
C ALA A 78 -9.13 5.53 6.39
N LEU A 79 -8.18 4.65 6.06
CA LEU A 79 -8.24 3.24 6.44
C LEU A 79 -8.26 3.05 7.95
N CYS A 80 -7.37 3.71 8.70
CA CYS A 80 -7.37 3.65 10.17
C CYS A 80 -8.73 4.07 10.75
N GLU A 81 -9.32 5.17 10.26
CA GLU A 81 -10.64 5.64 10.68
C GLU A 81 -11.75 4.62 10.36
N LEU A 82 -11.69 3.96 9.19
CA LEU A 82 -12.63 2.90 8.82
C LEU A 82 -12.47 1.65 9.69
N THR A 83 -11.24 1.24 9.98
CA THR A 83 -10.96 0.09 10.85
C THR A 83 -11.49 0.31 12.27
N ILE A 84 -11.23 1.48 12.87
CA ILE A 84 -11.76 1.83 14.20
C ILE A 84 -13.29 1.76 14.19
N ARG A 85 -13.96 2.31 13.16
CA ARG A 85 -15.42 2.24 13.04
C ARG A 85 -15.93 0.81 12.91
N ALA A 86 -15.28 -0.01 12.09
CA ALA A 86 -15.64 -1.41 11.91
C ALA A 86 -15.53 -2.20 13.23
N GLU A 87 -14.44 -2.01 13.99
CA GLU A 87 -14.23 -2.66 15.29
C GLU A 87 -15.28 -2.22 16.32
N THR A 88 -15.61 -0.92 16.39
CA THR A 88 -16.66 -0.42 17.30
C THR A 88 -18.05 -0.99 16.97
N THR A 89 -18.28 -1.43 15.73
CA THR A 89 -19.59 -1.94 15.28
C THR A 89 -19.69 -3.46 15.43
N GLN A 90 -18.58 -4.20 15.41
CA GLN A 90 -18.60 -5.66 15.24
C GLN A 90 -17.99 -6.45 16.42
N GLY A 91 -17.58 -5.79 17.51
CA GLY A 91 -16.73 -6.43 18.52
C GLY A 91 -15.34 -6.75 17.94
N PRO A 92 -14.37 -7.20 18.75
CA PRO A 92 -13.00 -7.39 18.28
C PRO A 92 -12.92 -8.52 17.25
N ARG A 93 -13.08 -8.18 15.96
CA ARG A 93 -12.72 -9.04 14.85
C ARG A 93 -11.26 -8.72 14.53
N VAL A 94 -10.41 -9.72 14.74
CA VAL A 94 -8.96 -9.65 14.49
C VAL A 94 -8.75 -9.15 13.07
N ALA A 95 -8.41 -7.87 12.92
CA ALA A 95 -8.01 -7.28 11.65
C ALA A 95 -6.66 -7.89 11.27
N SER A 96 -6.69 -9.06 10.62
CA SER A 96 -5.54 -9.69 9.99
C SER A 96 -5.21 -8.98 8.67
N ALA A 97 -5.22 -7.65 8.66
CA ALA A 97 -4.55 -6.90 7.64
C ALA A 97 -3.06 -6.98 7.97
N SER A 98 -2.26 -7.50 7.04
CA SER A 98 -0.79 -7.56 7.12
C SER A 98 -0.14 -6.17 7.08
N TYR A 99 -0.69 -5.19 7.78
CA TYR A 99 0.06 -4.04 8.25
C TYR A 99 0.70 -4.49 9.56
N GLY A 100 2.03 -4.50 9.61
CA GLY A 100 2.76 -4.97 10.78
C GLY A 100 2.13 -4.44 12.07
N ILE A 101 1.82 -5.33 13.00
CA ILE A 101 1.09 -5.08 14.26
C ILE A 101 1.73 -3.96 15.11
N HIS A 102 2.98 -3.57 14.79
CA HIS A 102 3.68 -2.42 15.35
C HIS A 102 3.10 -1.05 14.94
N ASP A 103 2.47 -0.94 13.76
CA ASP A 103 1.96 0.35 13.25
C ASP A 103 0.59 0.73 13.85
N VAL A 104 -0.24 -0.26 14.22
CA VAL A 104 -1.53 -0.03 14.88
C VAL A 104 -1.34 0.52 16.30
N PHE A 105 -0.31 0.05 17.01
CA PHE A 105 0.01 0.55 18.34
C PHE A 105 0.58 1.98 18.34
N ILE A 106 1.34 2.36 17.31
CA ILE A 106 1.86 3.74 17.18
C ILE A 106 0.73 4.73 16.85
N ALA A 107 -0.27 4.33 16.05
CA ALA A 107 -1.41 5.20 15.74
C ALA A 107 -2.28 5.51 16.97
N ALA A 108 -2.47 4.54 17.87
CA ALA A 108 -3.18 4.78 19.13
C ALA A 108 -2.36 5.66 20.11
N ALA A 109 -1.05 5.47 20.19
CA ALA A 109 -0.17 6.27 21.04
C ALA A 109 -0.08 7.75 20.59
N ALA A 110 -0.13 8.01 19.28
CA ALA A 110 -0.10 9.38 18.74
C ALA A 110 -1.41 10.17 18.97
N TYR A 111 -2.50 9.51 19.35
CA TYR A 111 -3.78 10.16 19.68
C TYR A 111 -3.90 10.51 21.18
N SER A 112 -3.05 9.95 22.05
CA SER A 112 -3.13 10.19 23.51
C SER A 112 -2.28 11.37 24.01
N ASP A 113 -1.56 12.07 23.13
CA ASP A 113 -0.69 13.21 23.48
C ASP A 113 -1.14 14.50 22.74
N ARG A 114 -2.44 14.78 22.82
CA ARG A 114 -3.01 16.08 22.43
C ARG A 114 -4.14 16.49 23.37
#